data_AF-A0A8H6WPW9-F1
#
_entry.id   AF-A0A8H6WPW9-F1
#
_cell.length_a   1.000
_cell.length_b   1.000
_cell.length_c   1.000
_cell.angle_alpha   90.00
_cell.angle_beta   90.00
_cell.angle_gamma   90.00
#
_symmetry.space_group_name_H-M   'P 1'
#
loop_
_entity.id
_entity.type
_entity.pdbx_description
1 polymer ?
#
loop_
_entity_poly.entity_id
_entity_poly.type
_entity_poly.pdbx_seq_one_letter_code
_entity_poly.pdbx_strand_id
1 'polypeptide(L)'
;MIFNFRRKEVPWEVVDSKAIEPVPTYYEENKDLFLDLDIVSVGEADTCGTYVFQLEQQNAAELRSAVVFARQQLLREIGKRGFNALLSES
;
A
#
# COMPACT_ATOMS: atom_id res chain seq x y z
N MET A 1 -45.63 -0.64 -9.86
CA MET A 1 -44.41 -1.04 -9.15
C MET A 1 -43.58 -1.90 -10.10
N ILE A 2 -42.40 -1.42 -10.50
CA ILE A 2 -41.48 -2.18 -11.37
C ILE A 2 -40.55 -2.97 -10.45
N PHE A 3 -40.74 -4.29 -10.39
CA PHE A 3 -39.85 -5.18 -9.65
C PHE A 3 -38.61 -5.45 -10.47
N ASN A 4 -37.49 -4.87 -10.05
CA ASN A 4 -36.19 -5.03 -10.70
C ASN A 4 -35.54 -6.34 -10.21
N PHE A 5 -35.79 -7.45 -10.91
CA PHE A 5 -35.13 -8.72 -10.64
C PHE A 5 -33.68 -8.64 -11.14
N ARG A 6 -32.75 -8.30 -10.24
CA ARG A 6 -31.32 -8.50 -10.50
C ARG A 6 -31.08 -10.00 -10.69
N ARG A 7 -30.65 -10.41 -11.89
CA ARG A 7 -30.21 -11.78 -12.17
C ARG A 7 -29.19 -12.17 -11.10
N LYS A 8 -29.45 -13.27 -10.39
CA LYS A 8 -28.46 -13.88 -9.50
C LYS A 8 -27.35 -14.44 -10.40
N GLU A 9 -26.25 -13.71 -10.53
CA GLU A 9 -25.03 -14.28 -11.12
C GLU A 9 -24.58 -15.45 -10.25
N VAL A 10 -24.45 -16.62 -10.86
CA VAL A 10 -23.94 -17.81 -10.18
C VAL A 10 -22.45 -17.56 -9.91
N PRO A 11 -21.95 -17.78 -8.68
CA PRO A 11 -20.54 -17.61 -8.39
C PRO A 11 -19.71 -18.51 -9.32
N TRP A 12 -18.66 -17.93 -9.90
CA TRP A 12 -17.72 -18.70 -10.72
C TRP A 12 -17.09 -19.82 -9.89
N GLU A 13 -17.14 -21.05 -10.40
CA GLU A 13 -16.45 -22.18 -9.81
C GLU A 13 -14.96 -22.11 -10.19
N VAL A 14 -14.08 -22.18 -9.20
CA VAL A 14 -12.63 -22.21 -9.43
C VAL A 14 -12.24 -23.62 -9.86
N VAL A 15 -11.98 -23.81 -11.14
CA VAL A 15 -11.67 -25.13 -11.74
C VAL A 15 -10.22 -25.56 -11.49
N ASP A 16 -9.29 -24.61 -11.38
CA ASP A 16 -7.86 -24.87 -11.13
C ASP A 16 -7.22 -23.70 -10.39
N SER A 17 -6.24 -23.99 -9.53
CA SER A 17 -5.45 -23.01 -8.81
C SER A 17 -3.98 -23.43 -8.85
N LYS A 18 -3.17 -22.63 -9.54
CA LYS A 18 -1.72 -22.80 -9.58
C LYS A 18 -1.05 -21.59 -8.96
N ALA A 19 -0.20 -21.84 -7.98
CA ALA A 19 0.73 -20.85 -7.51
C ALA A 19 1.78 -20.62 -8.60
N ILE A 20 1.86 -19.39 -9.09
CA ILE A 20 2.88 -18.96 -10.05
C ILE A 20 3.84 -18.08 -9.26
N GLU A 21 5.13 -18.38 -9.33
CA GLU A 21 6.14 -17.50 -8.75
C GLU A 21 6.11 -16.15 -9.49
N PRO A 22 6.10 -15.02 -8.76
CA PRO A 22 6.06 -13.71 -9.38
C PRO A 22 7.33 -13.52 -10.21
N VAL A 23 7.18 -13.43 -11.53
CA VAL A 23 8.28 -13.05 -12.42
C VAL A 23 8.44 -11.53 -12.30
N PRO A 24 9.63 -11.02 -11.95
CA PRO A 24 9.83 -9.59 -11.86
C PRO A 24 9.65 -8.95 -13.25
N THR A 25 8.62 -8.14 -13.39
CA THR A 25 8.36 -7.34 -14.58
C THR A 25 9.23 -6.09 -14.55
N TYR A 26 10.56 -6.25 -14.61
CA TYR A 26 11.42 -5.12 -14.95
C TYR A 26 11.01 -4.69 -16.36
N TYR A 27 10.50 -3.47 -16.51
CA TYR A 27 10.15 -2.91 -17.82
C TYR A 27 11.39 -3.00 -18.70
N GLU A 28 11.37 -3.91 -19.69
CA GLU A 28 12.49 -4.16 -20.61
C GLU A 28 12.96 -2.87 -21.31
N GLU A 29 12.06 -1.90 -21.52
CA GLU A 29 12.36 -0.58 -22.08
C GLU A 29 13.22 0.31 -21.17
N ASN A 30 13.35 -0.02 -19.88
CA ASN A 30 14.22 0.68 -18.92
C ASN A 30 15.22 -0.28 -18.25
N LYS A 31 15.53 -1.43 -18.86
CA LYS A 31 16.54 -2.36 -18.32
C LYS A 31 17.86 -1.64 -18.04
N ASP A 32 18.29 -0.79 -18.96
CA ASP A 32 19.52 -0.01 -18.82
C ASP A 32 19.39 1.16 -17.82
N LEU A 33 18.16 1.62 -17.52
CA LEU A 33 17.92 2.72 -16.57
C LEU A 33 17.80 2.26 -15.11
N PHE A 34 17.34 1.02 -14.88
CA PHE A 34 17.17 0.44 -13.54
C PHE A 34 18.34 -0.45 -13.10
N LEU A 35 19.19 -0.93 -14.02
CA LEU A 35 20.44 -1.62 -13.68
C LEU A 35 21.45 -0.69 -12.98
N ASP A 36 21.34 0.62 -13.18
CA ASP A 36 22.22 1.64 -12.62
C ASP A 36 21.68 2.28 -11.32
N LEU A 37 20.65 1.71 -10.71
CA LEU A 37 20.12 2.23 -9.45
C LEU A 37 21.06 1.85 -8.28
N ASP A 38 22.16 2.58 -8.14
CA ASP A 38 23.13 2.37 -7.08
C ASP A 38 22.61 2.92 -5.75
N ILE A 39 22.48 2.04 -4.75
CA ILE A 39 22.00 2.42 -3.42
C ILE A 39 23.16 3.12 -2.70
N VAL A 40 23.18 4.45 -2.78
CA VAL A 40 24.23 5.28 -2.18
C VAL A 40 24.30 5.12 -0.66
N SER A 41 23.14 4.99 -0.01
CA SER A 41 23.06 4.83 1.45
C SER A 41 21.70 4.26 1.87
N VAL A 42 21.71 3.44 2.92
CA VAL A 42 20.52 2.92 3.59
C VAL A 42 20.54 3.45 5.02
N GLY A 43 19.39 3.91 5.52
CA GLY A 43 19.28 4.30 6.92
C GLY A 43 19.58 3.11 7.83
N GLU A 44 20.37 3.31 8.88
CA GLU A 44 20.80 2.22 9.78
C GLU A 44 19.65 1.53 10.53
N ALA A 45 18.50 2.21 10.67
CA ALA A 45 17.36 1.70 11.41
C ALA A 45 16.04 2.09 10.75
N ASP A 46 15.06 1.19 10.89
CA ASP A 46 13.68 1.45 10.53
C ASP A 46 13.12 2.62 11.34
N THR A 47 12.36 3.48 10.68
CA THR A 47 11.69 4.59 11.36
C THR A 47 10.27 4.18 11.74
N CYS A 48 10.03 4.02 13.04
CA CYS A 48 8.70 3.75 13.58
C CYS A 48 8.14 4.98 14.32
N GLY A 49 6.82 5.19 14.25
CA GLY A 49 6.12 6.24 14.97
C GLY A 49 4.81 5.71 15.55
N THR A 50 4.49 6.09 16.78
CA THR A 50 3.19 5.80 17.42
C THR A 50 2.36 7.07 17.45
N TYR A 51 1.21 7.06 16.78
CA TYR A 51 0.31 8.21 16.70
C TYR A 51 -0.98 7.91 17.46
N VAL A 52 -1.37 8.83 18.35
CA VAL A 52 -2.58 8.73 19.18
C VAL A 52 -3.57 9.80 18.73
N PHE A 53 -4.77 9.38 18.35
CA PHE A 53 -5.86 10.27 17.93
C PHE A 53 -7.06 10.11 18.84
N GLN A 54 -7.66 11.23 19.23
CA GLN A 54 -8.95 11.23 19.88
C GLN A 54 -10.02 11.46 18.82
N LEU A 55 -10.83 10.43 18.55
CA LEU A 55 -11.91 10.48 17.57
C LEU A 55 -13.23 10.74 18.29
N GLU A 56 -14.03 11.67 17.76
CA GLU A 56 -15.37 11.96 18.28
C GLU A 56 -16.36 10.84 17.94
N GLN A 57 -16.21 10.20 16.78
CA GLN A 57 -17.04 9.08 16.35
C GLN A 57 -16.19 7.90 15.88
N GLN A 58 -16.55 6.69 16.30
CA GLN A 58 -15.85 5.47 15.87
C GLN A 58 -16.45 4.90 14.58
N ASN A 59 -16.68 5.76 13.59
CA ASN A 59 -17.17 5.32 12.28
C ASN A 59 -16.00 4.89 11.38
N ALA A 60 -16.27 4.02 10.39
CA ALA A 60 -15.23 3.45 9.54
C ALA A 60 -14.49 4.51 8.68
N ALA A 61 -15.13 5.64 8.39
CA ALA A 61 -14.52 6.72 7.60
C ALA A 61 -13.50 7.53 8.42
N GLU A 62 -13.81 7.82 9.68
CA GLU A 62 -12.92 8.50 10.62
C GLU A 62 -11.71 7.65 10.96
N LEU A 63 -11.91 6.34 11.18
CA LEU A 63 -10.81 5.41 11.41
C LEU A 63 -9.85 5.36 10.21
N ARG A 64 -10.37 5.28 8.98
CA ARG A 64 -9.54 5.34 7.75
C ARG A 64 -8.80 6.67 7.64
N SER A 65 -9.49 7.77 7.94
CA SER A 65 -8.90 9.11 7.90
C SER A 65 -7.77 9.27 8.91
N ALA A 66 -7.92 8.71 10.12
CA ALA A 66 -6.90 8.70 11.15
C ALA A 66 -5.64 7.94 10.71
N VAL A 67 -5.80 6.77 10.10
CA VAL A 67 -4.66 5.99 9.55
C VAL A 67 -3.95 6.76 8.44
N VAL A 68 -4.69 7.34 7.50
CA VAL A 68 -4.11 8.16 6.42
C VAL A 68 -3.35 9.36 7.00
N PHE A 69 -3.89 10.01 8.02
CA PHE A 69 -3.24 11.14 8.67
C PHE A 69 -1.95 10.72 9.39
N ALA A 70 -1.97 9.59 10.11
CA ALA A 70 -0.78 9.02 10.75
C ALA A 70 0.34 8.76 9.73
N ARG A 71 -0.01 8.13 8.59
CA ARG A 71 0.91 7.88 7.48
C ARG A 71 1.52 9.18 6.95
N GLN A 72 0.69 10.20 6.73
CA GLN A 72 1.17 11.49 6.24
C GLN A 72 2.13 12.17 7.23
N GLN A 73 1.88 12.05 8.54
CA GLN A 73 2.81 12.57 9.54
C GLN A 73 4.15 11.83 9.51
N LEU A 74 4.13 10.49 9.49
CA LEU A 74 5.34 9.68 9.40
C LEU A 74 6.17 10.03 8.17
N LEU A 75 5.54 10.16 7.01
CA LEU A 75 6.22 10.52 5.76
C LEU A 75 6.82 11.94 5.82
N ARG A 76 6.15 12.90 6.46
CA ARG A 76 6.71 14.26 6.67
C ARG A 76 7.92 14.24 7.61
N GLU A 77 7.93 13.37 8.61
CA GLU A 77 9.04 13.22 9.54
C GLU A 77 10.24 12.55 8.88
N ILE A 78 10.01 11.46 8.13
CA ILE A 78 11.05 10.75 7.38
C ILE A 78 11.60 11.62 6.26
N GLY A 79 10.76 12.43 5.60
CA GLY A 79 11.18 13.35 4.54
C GLY A 79 12.26 14.35 4.99
N LYS A 80 12.35 14.66 6.29
CA LYS A 80 13.41 15.53 6.84
C LYS A 80 14.79 14.85 6.86
N ARG A 81 14.84 13.52 6.77
CA ARG A 81 16.09 12.75 6.83
C ARG A 81 16.80 12.64 5.48
N GLY A 82 16.15 13.05 4.38
CA GLY A 82 16.75 13.06 3.05
C GLY A 82 16.87 11.70 2.37
N PHE A 83 16.19 10.67 2.89
CA PHE A 83 16.12 9.34 2.28
C PHE A 83 14.81 9.14 1.52
N ASN A 84 14.87 8.33 0.46
CA ASN A 84 13.67 7.73 -0.11
C ASN A 84 13.11 6.69 0.89
N ALA A 85 11.82 6.73 1.15
CA ALA A 85 11.17 5.87 2.13
C ALA A 85 10.29 4.81 1.46
N LEU A 86 10.43 3.56 1.88
CA LEU A 86 9.50 2.47 1.56
C LEU A 86 8.56 2.30 2.75
N LEU A 87 7.26 2.39 2.51
CA LEU A 87 6.25 2.20 3.56
C LEU A 87 5.77 0.75 3.56
N SER A 88 5.89 0.08 4.70
CA SER A 88 5.29 -1.24 4.94
C SER A 88 4.22 -1.12 6.03
N GLU A 89 3.03 -1.62 5.76
CA GLU A 89 1.91 -1.68 6.72
C GLU A 89 1.45 -3.14 6.84
N SER A 90 1.27 -3.63 8.08
CA SER A 90 0.85 -5.00 8.41
C SER A 90 -0.58 -5.06 8.92
#